data_AF-A0A1X1MIS9-F1
#
_entry.id   AF-A0A1X1MIS9-F1
#
_cell.length_a   1.000
_cell.length_b   1.000
_cell.length_c   1.000
_cell.angle_alpha   90.00
_cell.angle_beta   90.00
_cell.angle_gamma   90.00
#
_symmetry.space_group_name_H-M   'P 1'
#
loop_
_entity.id
_entity.type
_entity.pdbx_description
1 polymer ?
#
loop_
_entity_poly.entity_id
_entity_poly.type
_entity_poly.pdbx_seq_one_letter_code
_entity_poly.pdbx_strand_id
1 'polypeptide(L)'
;MQRFTPLLVDAARPCRHLPGDRWFVDETYVKVAGRWTYLYRAVDQHGQVIDVLASARRDQAAARRFFTAALSHGRRPVEVTTDKAAVYPRILDELVPEACHVDVA
;
A
#
# COMPACT_ATOMS: atom_id res chain seq x y z
N MET A 1 9.58 -25.54 6.28
CA MET A 1 9.39 -24.07 6.21
C MET A 1 8.21 -23.71 7.09
N GLN A 2 8.46 -23.06 8.22
CA GLN A 2 7.40 -22.63 9.15
C GLN A 2 6.73 -21.37 8.58
N ARG A 3 5.40 -21.38 8.45
CA ARG A 3 4.63 -20.26 7.91
C ARG A 3 4.14 -19.40 9.07
N PHE A 4 4.86 -18.32 9.37
CA PHE A 4 4.49 -17.38 10.42
C PHE A 4 3.44 -16.35 9.98
N THR A 5 3.25 -16.16 8.67
CA THR A 5 2.32 -15.15 8.14
C THR A 5 0.88 -15.31 8.66
N PRO A 6 0.27 -16.51 8.66
CA PRO A 6 -1.09 -16.65 9.20
C PRO A 6 -1.18 -16.30 10.69
N LEU A 7 -0.17 -16.69 11.48
CA LEU A 7 -0.11 -16.38 12.92
C LEU A 7 0.02 -14.88 13.18
N LEU A 8 0.87 -14.19 12.42
CA LEU A 8 1.00 -12.73 12.49
C LEU A 8 -0.29 -12.03 12.08
N VAL A 9 -0.96 -12.52 11.03
CA VAL A 9 -2.25 -11.97 10.58
C VAL A 9 -3.31 -12.15 11.66
N ASP A 10 -3.44 -13.35 12.22
CA ASP A 10 -4.43 -13.66 13.25
C ASP A 10 -4.17 -12.89 14.55
N ALA A 11 -2.90 -12.73 14.95
CA ALA A 11 -2.53 -11.91 16.10
C ALA A 11 -2.78 -10.41 15.88
N ALA A 12 -2.61 -9.91 14.64
CA ALA A 12 -2.85 -8.51 14.31
C ALA A 12 -4.34 -8.19 14.15
N ARG A 13 -5.18 -9.15 13.73
CA ARG A 13 -6.60 -8.94 13.40
C ARG A 13 -7.40 -8.22 14.49
N PRO A 14 -7.33 -8.59 15.78
CA PRO A 14 -8.08 -7.91 16.84
C PRO A 14 -7.68 -6.44 17.03
N CYS A 15 -6.46 -6.08 16.65
CA CYS A 15 -5.94 -4.72 16.75
C CYS A 15 -6.26 -3.87 15.51
N ARG A 16 -6.87 -4.48 14.46
CA ARG A 16 -7.21 -3.76 13.25
C ARG A 16 -8.48 -2.95 13.45
N HIS A 17 -8.40 -1.69 13.09
CA HIS A 17 -9.56 -0.83 12.93
C HIS A 17 -9.87 -0.64 11.44
N LEU A 18 -11.05 -0.06 11.16
CA LEU A 18 -11.39 0.36 9.80
C LEU A 18 -10.36 1.39 9.32
N PRO A 19 -9.80 1.24 8.11
CA PRO A 19 -8.87 2.21 7.56
C PRO A 19 -9.43 3.63 7.53
N GLY A 20 -8.60 4.58 7.95
CA GLY A 20 -8.83 6.01 7.77
C GLY A 20 -8.83 6.45 6.30
N ASP A 21 -9.11 7.73 6.08
CA ASP A 21 -9.20 8.35 4.75
C ASP A 21 -7.95 9.16 4.34
N ARG A 22 -6.90 9.22 5.17
CA ARG A 22 -5.60 9.79 4.77
C ARG A 22 -4.56 8.68 4.71
N TRP A 23 -4.05 8.43 3.52
CA TRP A 23 -3.18 7.28 3.26
C TRP A 23 -1.74 7.73 3.07
N PHE A 24 -0.81 6.95 3.60
CA PHE A 24 0.62 7.07 3.36
C PHE A 24 1.07 5.83 2.59
N VAL A 25 1.62 6.04 1.41
CA VAL A 25 2.04 4.97 0.49
C VAL A 25 3.53 5.10 0.21
N ASP A 26 4.25 4.00 0.38
CA ASP A 26 5.65 3.90 0.02
C ASP A 26 5.94 2.65 -0.82
N GLU A 27 7.04 2.72 -1.56
CA GLU A 27 7.64 1.59 -2.24
C GLU A 27 9.06 1.36 -1.73
N THR A 28 9.32 0.16 -1.23
CA THR A 28 10.66 -0.26 -0.81
C THR A 28 11.02 -1.61 -1.42
N TYR A 29 12.24 -2.09 -1.15
CA TYR A 29 12.70 -3.38 -1.62
C TYR A 29 13.12 -4.24 -0.42
N VAL A 30 12.66 -5.49 -0.41
CA VAL A 30 12.92 -6.46 0.66
C VAL A 30 13.46 -7.76 0.05
N LYS A 31 14.27 -8.49 0.81
CA LYS A 31 14.85 -9.76 0.36
C LYS A 31 13.95 -10.92 0.79
N VAL A 32 13.20 -11.49 -0.14
CA VAL A 32 12.31 -12.65 0.09
C VAL A 32 12.98 -13.89 -0.47
N ALA A 33 13.25 -14.88 0.39
CA ALA A 33 13.93 -16.13 0.02
C ALA A 33 15.21 -15.92 -0.82
N GLY A 34 16.01 -14.90 -0.44
CA GLY A 34 17.26 -14.57 -1.11
C GLY A 34 17.13 -13.69 -2.36
N ARG A 35 15.91 -13.35 -2.80
CA ARG A 35 15.65 -12.51 -3.99
C ARG A 35 15.13 -11.13 -3.58
N TRP A 36 15.63 -10.07 -4.23
CA TRP A 36 15.08 -8.74 -4.07
C TRP A 36 13.68 -8.67 -4.67
N THR A 37 12.73 -8.12 -3.91
CA THR A 37 11.31 -8.00 -4.26
C THR A 37 10.83 -6.62 -3.85
N TYR A 38 10.12 -5.93 -4.73
CA TYR A 38 9.50 -4.65 -4.43
C TYR A 38 8.29 -4.86 -3.53
N LEU A 39 8.17 -4.01 -2.51
CA LEU A 39 7.09 -4.02 -1.54
C LEU A 39 6.39 -2.67 -1.61
N TYR A 40 5.14 -2.70 -2.04
CA TYR A 40 4.22 -1.56 -1.96
C TYR A 40 3.45 -1.67 -0.65
N ARG A 41 3.35 -0.58 0.11
CA ARG A 41 2.63 -0.56 1.38
C ARG A 41 1.77 0.69 1.47
N ALA A 42 0.54 0.52 1.95
CA ALA A 42 -0.35 1.62 2.33
C ALA A 42 -0.69 1.48 3.81
N VAL A 43 -0.54 2.59 4.54
CA VAL A 43 -1.00 2.74 5.92
C VAL A 43 -1.89 3.97 6.03
N ASP A 44 -2.82 4.00 6.97
CA ASP A 44 -3.61 5.20 7.26
C ASP A 44 -2.91 6.13 8.26
N GLN A 45 -3.52 7.29 8.55
CA GLN A 45 -3.00 8.27 9.50
C GLN A 45 -2.90 7.78 10.95
N HIS A 46 -3.49 6.63 11.28
CA HIS A 46 -3.43 6.03 12.61
C HIS A 46 -2.43 4.86 12.65
N GLY A 47 -1.73 4.60 11.55
CA GLY A 47 -0.72 3.56 11.44
C GLY A 47 -1.29 2.17 11.13
N GLN A 48 -2.58 2.06 10.80
CA GLN A 48 -3.18 0.81 10.37
C GLN A 48 -2.74 0.48 8.95
N VAL A 49 -2.24 -0.75 8.76
CA VAL A 49 -1.95 -1.27 7.43
C VAL A 49 -3.26 -1.48 6.67
N ILE A 50 -3.35 -0.84 5.51
CA ILE A 50 -4.47 -0.92 4.58
C ILE A 50 -4.26 -2.11 3.64
N ASP A 51 -3.12 -2.11 2.94
CA ASP A 51 -2.72 -3.22 2.07
C ASP A 51 -1.20 -3.26 1.87
N VAL A 52 -0.70 -4.43 1.47
CA VAL A 52 0.71 -4.68 1.15
C VAL A 52 0.81 -5.61 -0.06
N LEU A 53 1.52 -5.17 -1.10
CA LEU A 53 1.79 -5.99 -2.28
C LEU A 53 3.28 -6.22 -2.46
N ALA A 54 3.67 -7.50 -2.54
CA ALA A 54 5.00 -7.89 -3.00
C ALA A 54 4.98 -8.13 -4.52
N SER A 55 5.91 -7.53 -5.25
CA SER A 55 6.06 -7.68 -6.70
C SER A 55 7.52 -7.91 -7.09
N ALA A 56 7.75 -8.82 -8.04
CA ALA A 56 9.08 -9.02 -8.61
C ALA A 56 9.54 -7.82 -9.46
N ARG A 57 8.62 -6.96 -9.88
CA ARG A 57 8.88 -5.81 -10.76
C ARG A 57 8.31 -4.54 -10.15
N ARG A 58 9.08 -3.45 -10.32
CA ARG A 58 8.66 -2.07 -10.10
C ARG A 58 8.10 -1.52 -11.40
N ASP A 59 6.80 -1.68 -11.60
CA ASP A 59 6.12 -1.23 -12.81
C ASP A 59 4.72 -0.69 -12.52
N GLN A 60 4.17 0.02 -13.51
CA GLN A 60 2.86 0.65 -13.40
C GLN A 60 1.74 -0.38 -13.19
N ALA A 61 1.89 -1.60 -13.73
CA ALA A 61 0.90 -2.66 -13.57
C ALA A 61 0.84 -3.16 -12.12
N ALA A 62 1.99 -3.33 -11.47
CA ALA A 62 2.09 -3.68 -10.06
C ALA A 62 1.48 -2.58 -9.17
N ALA A 63 1.83 -1.32 -9.42
CA ALA A 63 1.28 -0.18 -8.68
C ALA A 63 -0.26 -0.08 -8.87
N ARG A 64 -0.77 -0.23 -10.10
CA ARG A 64 -2.22 -0.18 -10.36
C ARG A 64 -2.96 -1.33 -9.67
N ARG A 65 -2.40 -2.54 -9.69
CA ARG A 65 -2.93 -3.70 -8.97
C ARG A 65 -2.96 -3.45 -7.46
N PHE A 66 -1.89 -2.88 -6.91
CA PHE A 66 -1.80 -2.52 -5.51
C PHE A 66 -2.89 -1.53 -5.11
N PHE A 67 -3.04 -0.40 -5.80
CA PHE A 67 -4.07 0.58 -5.48
C PHE A 67 -5.49 0.01 -5.64
N THR A 68 -5.74 -0.78 -6.69
CA THR A 68 -7.05 -1.42 -6.89
C THR A 68 -7.41 -2.34 -5.71
N ALA A 69 -6.44 -3.13 -5.23
CA ALA A 69 -6.64 -3.99 -4.07
C ALA A 69 -6.81 -3.17 -2.79
N ALA A 70 -5.95 -2.17 -2.54
CA ALA A 70 -6.02 -1.30 -1.36
C ALA A 70 -7.39 -0.60 -1.24
N LEU A 71 -7.92 -0.08 -2.35
CA LEU A 71 -9.23 0.60 -2.42
C LEU A 71 -10.43 -0.32 -2.11
N SER A 72 -10.23 -1.64 -2.08
CA SER A 72 -11.27 -2.59 -1.68
C SER A 72 -11.39 -2.80 -0.16
N HIS A 73 -10.42 -2.31 0.63
CA HIS A 73 -10.30 -2.62 2.06
C HIS A 73 -10.94 -1.59 3.00
N GLY A 74 -11.65 -0.58 2.49
CA GLY A 74 -12.29 0.41 3.37
C GLY A 74 -12.75 1.68 2.66
N ARG A 75 -12.66 2.79 3.40
CA ARG A 75 -13.07 4.11 2.91
C ARG A 75 -12.13 4.57 1.80
N ARG A 76 -12.70 5.17 0.74
CA ARG A 76 -11.90 5.87 -0.28
C ARG A 76 -11.11 7.02 0.39
N PRO A 77 -9.82 7.18 0.08
CA PRO A 77 -9.02 8.24 0.68
C PRO A 77 -9.46 9.61 0.16
N VAL A 78 -9.34 10.62 1.03
CA VAL A 78 -9.41 12.04 0.68
C VAL A 78 -8.01 12.62 0.43
N GLU A 79 -6.96 11.96 0.91
CA GLU A 79 -5.57 12.35 0.74
C GLU A 79 -4.72 11.09 0.58
N VAL A 80 -3.81 11.10 -0.40
CA VAL A 80 -2.80 10.07 -0.58
C VAL A 80 -1.45 10.76 -0.61
N THR A 81 -0.63 10.46 0.39
CA THR A 81 0.75 10.89 0.47
C THR A 81 1.65 9.78 -0.07
N THR A 82 2.46 10.06 -1.09
CA THR A 82 3.36 9.06 -1.67
C THR A 82 4.83 9.47 -1.60
N ASP A 83 5.73 8.49 -1.73
CA ASP A 83 7.08 8.79 -2.20
C ASP A 83 7.06 9.24 -3.67
N LYS A 84 8.15 9.88 -4.13
CA LYS A 84 8.26 10.51 -5.46
C LYS A 84 8.35 9.52 -6.64
N ALA A 85 7.72 8.34 -6.55
CA ALA A 85 7.66 7.43 -7.69
C ALA A 85 6.80 8.02 -8.82
N ALA A 86 7.42 8.22 -9.98
CA ALA A 86 6.79 8.85 -11.14
C ALA A 86 5.53 8.12 -11.69
N VAL A 87 5.28 6.88 -11.27
CA VAL A 87 4.12 6.10 -11.68
C VAL A 87 2.85 6.48 -10.92
N TYR A 88 2.95 7.08 -9.74
CA TYR A 88 1.80 7.31 -8.86
C TYR A 88 0.84 8.39 -9.33
N PRO A 89 1.27 9.58 -9.79
CA PRO A 89 0.33 10.64 -10.17
C PRO A 89 -0.73 10.16 -11.17
N ARG A 90 -0.28 9.53 -12.26
CA ARG A 90 -1.20 8.99 -13.29
C ARG A 90 -2.15 7.92 -12.76
N ILE A 91 -1.71 7.08 -11.82
CA ILE A 91 -2.55 6.02 -11.24
C ILE A 91 -3.56 6.62 -10.27
N LEU A 92 -3.15 7.62 -9.48
CA LEU A 92 -4.01 8.31 -8.52
C LEU A 92 -5.08 9.12 -9.24
N ASP A 93 -4.72 9.86 -10.30
CA ASP A 93 -5.66 10.59 -11.16
C ASP A 93 -6.72 9.66 -11.76
N GLU A 94 -6.36 8.41 -12.08
CA GLU A 94 -7.28 7.44 -12.66
C GLU A 94 -8.19 6.79 -11.61
N LEU A 95 -7.64 6.41 -10.45
CA LEU A 95 -8.35 5.55 -9.49
C LEU A 95 -9.03 6.34 -8.35
N VAL A 96 -8.47 7.48 -7.97
CA VAL A 96 -8.91 8.34 -6.86
C VAL A 96 -8.76 9.83 -7.24
N PRO A 97 -9.41 10.30 -8.32
CA PRO A 97 -9.27 11.68 -8.80
C PRO A 97 -9.70 12.73 -7.78
N GLU A 98 -10.54 12.37 -6.80
CA GLU A 98 -11.00 13.28 -5.76
C GLU A 98 -10.01 13.45 -4.59
N ALA A 99 -8.99 12.59 -4.49
CA ALA A 99 -8.02 12.64 -3.40
C ALA A 99 -6.93 13.68 -3.67
N CYS A 100 -6.55 14.42 -2.62
CA CYS A 100 -5.37 15.29 -2.69
C CYS A 100 -4.11 14.42 -2.73
N HIS A 101 -3.28 14.57 -3.76
CA HIS A 101 -1.97 13.91 -3.85
C HIS A 101 -0.89 14.82 -3.27
N VAL A 102 -0.19 14.34 -2.24
CA VAL A 102 0.92 15.02 -1.59
C VAL A 102 2.21 14.21 -1.80
N ASP A 103 3.25 14.86 -2.33
CA ASP A 103 4.58 14.26 -2.42
C ASP A 103 5.40 14.59 -1.16
N VAL A 104 5.96 13.57 -0.49
CA VAL A 104 6.92 13.82 0.59
C VAL A 104 8.27 14.21 0.00
N ALA A 105 8.79 15.37 0.42
CA ALA A 105 10.02 15.97 -0.10
C ALA A 105 11.28 15.14 0.17
#